data_AF-A0A1I5DAJ8-F1
#
_entry.id   AF-A0A1I5DAJ8-F1
#
_cell.length_a   1.000
_cell.length_b   1.000
_cell.length_c   1.000
_cell.angle_alpha   90.00
_cell.angle_beta   90.00
_cell.angle_gamma   90.00
#
_symmetry.space_group_name_H-M   'P 1'
#
loop_
_entity.id
_entity.type
_entity.pdbx_description
1 polymer ?
#
loop_
_entity_poly.entity_id
_entity_poly.type
_entity_poly.pdbx_seq_one_letter_code
_entity_poly.pdbx_strand_id
1 'polypeptide(L)'
;MKVISSWSGGKDSCYALMQTLKGDNKPEVILNMMNENKKVSRSHGLPLIILHQQANAMGVPFIGIPSTWGDYEKNYIQALDDIKVKFNIGGVVYGDIDLQPHREWEEKVCRSAGLQAILPLWQHDRKQLVFNMIDSGIKAIIVSCNSFLG
;
A
#
# COMPACT_ATOMS: atom_id res chain seq x y z
N MET A 1 9.90 -12.82 -5.78
CA MET A 1 10.54 -11.51 -6.10
C MET A 1 10.53 -10.60 -4.88
N LYS A 2 11.44 -9.63 -4.77
CA LYS A 2 11.39 -8.61 -3.71
C LYS A 2 10.38 -7.53 -4.05
N VAL A 3 9.52 -7.18 -3.11
CA VAL A 3 8.39 -6.26 -3.34
C VAL A 3 8.34 -5.12 -2.33
N ILE A 4 7.80 -3.98 -2.79
CA ILE A 4 7.28 -2.91 -1.94
C ILE A 4 5.82 -3.22 -1.65
N SER A 5 5.35 -2.99 -0.43
CA SER A 5 3.92 -2.86 -0.18
C SER A 5 3.53 -1.39 -0.21
N SER A 6 2.63 -1.00 -1.11
CA SER A 6 1.91 0.28 -0.99
C SER A 6 0.96 0.15 0.20
N TRP A 7 1.35 0.75 1.33
CA TRP A 7 0.82 0.40 2.64
C TRP A 7 -0.01 1.53 3.21
N SER A 8 -1.34 1.37 3.15
CA SER A 8 -2.29 2.36 3.66
C SER A 8 -2.49 2.27 5.18
N GLY A 9 -2.06 1.17 5.80
CA GLY A 9 -2.29 0.82 7.21
C GLY A 9 -3.63 0.13 7.46
N GLY A 10 -4.46 -0.05 6.42
CA GLY A 10 -5.76 -0.68 6.49
C GLY A 10 -5.76 -2.19 6.21
N LYS A 11 -6.96 -2.78 6.33
CA LYS A 11 -7.20 -4.21 6.11
C LYS A 11 -6.85 -4.67 4.69
N ASP A 12 -7.11 -3.82 3.68
CA ASP A 12 -6.96 -4.20 2.27
C ASP A 12 -5.48 -4.27 1.87
N SER A 13 -4.65 -3.28 2.25
CA SER A 13 -3.20 -3.35 2.03
C SER A 13 -2.55 -4.51 2.80
N CYS A 14 -3.03 -4.76 4.02
CA CYS A 14 -2.60 -5.90 4.83
C CYS A 14 -2.89 -7.22 4.13
N TYR A 15 -4.13 -7.43 3.71
CA TYR A 15 -4.55 -8.67 3.08
C TYR A 15 -3.90 -8.85 1.70
N ALA A 16 -3.76 -7.78 0.91
CA ALA A 16 -3.06 -7.84 -0.38
C ALA A 16 -1.61 -8.29 -0.21
N LEU A 17 -0.92 -7.76 0.80
CA LEU A 17 0.42 -8.22 1.12
C LEU A 17 0.40 -9.70 1.52
N MET A 18 -0.45 -10.11 2.46
CA MET A 18 -0.57 -11.52 2.88
C MET A 18 -0.80 -12.47 1.70
N GLN A 19 -1.69 -12.11 0.78
CA GLN A 19 -1.98 -12.90 -0.43
C GLN A 19 -0.76 -13.01 -1.34
N THR A 20 -0.01 -11.91 -1.50
CA THR A 20 1.22 -11.89 -2.32
C THR A 20 2.33 -12.75 -1.72
N LEU A 21 2.43 -12.82 -0.39
CA LEU A 21 3.45 -13.60 0.33
C LEU A 21 3.15 -15.10 0.41
N LYS A 22 2.00 -15.57 -0.08
CA LYS A 22 1.73 -17.02 -0.22
C LYS A 22 2.57 -17.67 -1.33
N GLY A 23 3.13 -16.88 -2.25
CA GLY A 23 4.11 -17.34 -3.24
C GLY A 23 5.55 -16.99 -2.85
N ASP A 24 6.47 -16.98 -3.81
CA ASP A 24 7.90 -16.71 -3.59
C ASP A 24 8.26 -15.22 -3.47
N ASN A 25 7.29 -14.36 -3.14
CA ASN A 25 7.51 -12.94 -2.95
C ASN A 25 7.94 -12.63 -1.52
N LYS A 26 8.78 -11.60 -1.36
CA LYS A 26 9.29 -11.17 -0.05
C LYS A 26 9.10 -9.66 0.10
N PRO A 27 8.49 -9.18 1.19
CA PRO A 27 8.39 -7.75 1.43
C PRO A 27 9.75 -7.23 1.87
N GLU A 28 10.21 -6.15 1.28
CA GLU A 28 11.44 -5.47 1.72
C GLU A 28 11.16 -4.11 2.33
N VAL A 29 10.07 -3.46 1.92
CA VAL A 29 9.72 -2.11 2.35
C VAL A 29 8.20 -1.97 2.36
N ILE A 30 7.69 -1.26 3.36
CA ILE A 30 6.35 -0.68 3.28
C ILE A 30 6.46 0.83 2.99
N LEU A 31 5.71 1.30 1.98
CA LEU A 31 5.73 2.68 1.49
C LEU A 31 4.39 3.35 1.77
N ASN A 32 4.39 4.58 2.28
CA ASN A 32 3.20 5.40 2.41
C ASN A 32 3.47 6.85 1.99
N MET A 33 2.47 7.47 1.36
CA MET A 33 2.50 8.90 1.05
C MET A 33 1.89 9.68 2.21
N MET A 34 2.68 10.57 2.79
CA MET A 34 2.33 11.39 3.94
C MET A 34 1.82 12.76 3.50
N ASN A 35 1.12 13.45 4.40
CA ASN A 35 0.86 14.87 4.22
C ASN A 35 2.18 15.69 4.27
N GLU A 36 2.11 16.98 3.91
CA GLU A 36 3.28 17.85 3.72
C GLU A 36 4.14 17.96 4.98
N ASN A 37 3.51 17.95 6.15
CA ASN A 37 4.20 18.03 7.45
C ASN A 37 4.66 16.65 7.99
N LYS A 38 4.47 15.58 7.21
CA LYS A 38 4.88 14.20 7.51
C LYS A 38 4.25 13.62 8.81
N LYS A 39 3.15 14.17 9.31
CA LYS A 39 2.53 13.72 10.57
C LYS A 39 1.54 12.58 10.37
N VAL A 40 0.80 12.59 9.26
CA VAL A 40 -0.25 11.61 8.98
C VAL A 40 -0.22 11.13 7.54
N SER A 41 -0.68 9.90 7.29
CA SER A 41 -0.86 9.37 5.94
C SER A 41 -1.82 10.27 5.17
N ARG A 42 -1.51 10.58 3.91
CA ARG A 42 -2.35 11.45 3.08
C ARG A 42 -3.71 10.83 2.75
N SER A 43 -3.77 9.51 2.57
CA SER A 43 -5.00 8.81 2.18
C SER A 43 -6.01 8.61 3.31
N HIS A 44 -5.55 8.26 4.52
CA HIS A 44 -6.44 7.85 5.63
C HIS A 44 -6.18 8.56 6.95
N GLY A 45 -5.31 9.57 6.98
CA GLY A 45 -5.02 10.32 8.21
C GLY A 45 -4.37 9.52 9.34
N LEU A 46 -3.80 8.34 9.07
CA LEU A 46 -3.13 7.54 10.09
C LEU A 46 -1.87 8.23 10.62
N PRO A 47 -1.68 8.34 11.94
CA PRO A 47 -0.46 8.89 12.51
C PRO A 47 0.78 8.10 12.09
N LEU A 48 1.88 8.81 11.82
CA LEU A 48 3.16 8.23 11.45
C LEU A 48 3.62 7.11 12.41
N ILE A 49 3.37 7.26 13.71
CA ILE A 49 3.73 6.28 14.73
C ILE A 49 3.02 4.93 14.58
N ILE A 50 1.80 4.91 14.03
CA ILE A 50 1.06 3.65 13.80
C ILE A 50 1.68 2.90 12.61
N LEU A 51 2.01 3.61 11.54
CA LEU A 51 2.65 3.01 10.36
C LEU A 51 4.04 2.44 10.70
N HIS A 52 4.83 3.14 11.53
CA HIS A 52 6.09 2.61 12.04
C HIS A 52 5.93 1.34 12.86
N GLN A 53 4.94 1.28 13.75
CA GLN A 53 4.67 0.08 14.55
C GLN A 53 4.28 -1.11 13.66
N GLN A 54 3.48 -0.88 12.62
CA GLN A 54 3.12 -1.93 11.66
C GLN A 54 4.36 -2.44 10.90
N ALA A 55 5.24 -1.54 10.44
CA ALA A 55 6.50 -1.91 9.78
C ALA A 55 7.40 -2.75 10.70
N ASN A 56 7.56 -2.29 11.95
CA ASN A 56 8.38 -2.96 12.95
C ASN A 56 7.85 -4.37 13.26
N ALA A 57 6.53 -4.52 13.37
CA ALA A 57 5.89 -5.83 13.57
C ALA A 57 6.11 -6.78 12.38
N MET A 58 6.25 -6.25 11.16
CA MET A 58 6.59 -7.02 9.95
C MET A 58 8.10 -7.26 9.79
N GLY A 59 8.95 -6.60 10.57
CA GLY A 59 10.41 -6.68 10.44
C GLY A 59 10.96 -6.02 9.17
N VAL A 60 10.23 -5.05 8.59
CA VAL A 60 10.65 -4.33 7.37
C VAL A 60 10.71 -2.83 7.60
N PRO A 61 11.60 -2.08 6.91
CA PRO A 61 11.64 -0.63 6.99
C PRO A 61 10.35 0.02 6.49
N PHE A 62 9.98 1.11 7.17
CA PHE A 62 8.96 2.04 6.73
C PHE A 62 9.58 3.21 5.98
N ILE A 63 9.01 3.57 4.83
CA ILE A 63 9.34 4.78 4.09
C ILE A 63 8.08 5.63 3.93
N GLY A 64 8.07 6.78 4.60
CA GLY A 64 7.02 7.78 4.50
C GLY A 64 7.48 9.00 3.71
N ILE A 65 6.78 9.31 2.61
CA ILE A 65 7.14 10.39 1.69
C ILE A 65 6.15 11.56 1.84
N PRO A 66 6.56 12.72 2.38
CA PRO A 66 5.71 13.90 2.38
C PRO A 66 5.52 14.41 0.96
N SER A 67 4.28 14.70 0.58
CA SER A 67 3.97 15.27 -0.73
C SER A 67 2.69 16.08 -0.66
N THR A 68 2.49 17.01 -1.59
CA THR A 68 1.19 17.66 -1.87
C THR A 68 0.37 16.75 -2.81
N TRP A 69 -0.88 17.11 -3.11
CA TRP A 69 -1.61 16.40 -4.19
C TRP A 69 -1.04 16.68 -5.58
N GLY A 70 -0.51 17.88 -5.82
CA GLY A 70 0.08 18.26 -7.11
C GLY A 70 1.42 17.54 -7.39
N ASP A 71 2.19 17.25 -6.35
CA ASP A 71 3.49 16.57 -6.46
C ASP A 71 3.40 15.06 -6.21
N TYR A 72 2.21 14.53 -5.96
CA TYR A 72 2.02 13.16 -5.47
C TYR A 72 2.64 12.12 -6.41
N GLU A 73 2.26 12.15 -7.69
CA GLU A 73 2.74 11.19 -8.69
C GLU A 73 4.25 11.26 -8.88
N LYS A 74 4.79 12.47 -9.00
CA LYS A 74 6.23 12.71 -9.16
C LYS A 74 7.01 12.16 -7.96
N ASN A 75 6.59 12.49 -6.75
CA ASN A 75 7.28 12.05 -5.54
C ASN A 75 7.12 10.54 -5.32
N TYR A 76 5.99 9.96 -5.71
CA TYR A 76 5.76 8.53 -5.65
C TYR A 76 6.70 7.77 -6.61
N ILE A 77 6.80 8.20 -7.88
CA ILE A 77 7.74 7.61 -8.85
C ILE A 77 9.17 7.71 -8.34
N GLN A 78 9.60 8.88 -7.86
CA GLN A 78 10.96 9.05 -7.32
C GLN A 78 11.23 8.09 -6.15
N ALA A 79 10.26 7.94 -5.24
CA ALA A 79 10.39 7.00 -4.13
C ALA A 79 10.49 5.54 -4.62
N LEU A 80 9.70 5.15 -5.63
CA LEU A 80 9.81 3.82 -6.22
C LEU A 80 11.20 3.57 -6.81
N ASP A 81 11.77 4.54 -7.53
CA ASP A 81 13.12 4.41 -8.11
C ASP A 81 14.20 4.29 -7.04
N ASP A 82 14.17 5.15 -6.02
CA ASP A 82 15.13 5.13 -4.92
C ASP A 82 15.08 3.79 -4.17
N ILE A 83 13.87 3.31 -3.88
CA ILE A 83 13.66 2.05 -3.16
C ILE A 83 14.06 0.86 -4.03
N LYS A 84 13.71 0.87 -5.33
CA LYS A 84 14.08 -0.18 -6.28
C LYS A 84 15.58 -0.39 -6.32
N VAL A 85 16.36 0.68 -6.48
CA VAL A 85 17.82 0.60 -6.52
C VAL A 85 18.39 0.12 -5.18
N LYS A 86 17.89 0.66 -4.07
CA LYS A 86 18.42 0.36 -2.73
C LYS A 86 18.14 -1.07 -2.27
N PHE A 87 16.97 -1.63 -2.59
CA PHE A 87 16.51 -2.91 -2.07
C PHE A 87 16.41 -4.02 -3.13
N ASN A 88 16.73 -3.73 -4.40
CA ASN A 88 16.59 -4.64 -5.53
C ASN A 88 15.13 -5.13 -5.69
N ILE A 89 14.20 -4.20 -5.76
CA ILE A 89 12.76 -4.47 -5.89
C ILE A 89 12.40 -4.79 -7.34
N GLY A 90 11.46 -5.72 -7.55
CA GLY A 90 10.87 -5.96 -8.87
C GLY A 90 9.37 -5.69 -8.98
N GLY A 91 8.66 -5.42 -7.88
CA GLY A 91 7.24 -5.07 -7.94
C GLY A 91 6.70 -4.33 -6.72
N VAL A 92 5.50 -3.78 -6.87
CA VAL A 92 4.75 -3.05 -5.84
C VAL A 92 3.39 -3.71 -5.67
N VAL A 93 3.04 -4.01 -4.42
CA VAL A 93 1.75 -4.60 -4.05
C VAL A 93 0.76 -3.51 -3.68
N TYR A 94 -0.44 -3.58 -4.24
CA TYR A 94 -1.53 -2.64 -3.99
C TYR A 94 -2.77 -3.36 -3.42
N GLY A 95 -3.52 -2.64 -2.59
CA GLY A 95 -4.72 -3.14 -1.89
C GLY A 95 -6.02 -3.00 -2.69
N ASP A 96 -5.93 -2.57 -3.93
CA ASP A 96 -7.05 -2.10 -4.73
C ASP A 96 -7.94 -3.23 -5.24
N ILE A 97 -9.25 -2.97 -5.25
CA ILE A 97 -10.29 -3.97 -5.54
C ILE A 97 -10.95 -3.68 -6.89
N ASP A 98 -11.55 -2.50 -7.09
CA ASP A 98 -12.41 -2.26 -8.28
C ASP A 98 -12.41 -0.82 -8.81
N LEU A 99 -11.55 0.08 -8.31
CA LEU A 99 -11.47 1.46 -8.79
C LEU A 99 -10.54 1.56 -10.00
N GLN A 100 -11.10 1.39 -11.20
CA GLN A 100 -10.34 1.31 -12.46
C GLN A 100 -9.36 2.49 -12.67
N PRO A 101 -9.74 3.76 -12.45
CA PRO A 101 -8.80 4.87 -12.61
C PRO A 101 -7.59 4.80 -11.69
N HIS A 102 -7.74 4.23 -10.49
CA HIS A 102 -6.63 4.10 -9.54
C HIS A 102 -5.69 2.97 -9.96
N ARG A 103 -6.21 1.83 -10.42
CA ARG A 103 -5.39 0.77 -11.01
C ARG A 103 -4.56 1.27 -12.21
N GLU A 104 -5.16 2.04 -13.11
CA GLU A 104 -4.44 2.61 -14.26
C GLU A 104 -3.31 3.54 -13.81
N TRP A 105 -3.54 4.31 -12.75
CA TRP A 105 -2.52 5.15 -12.14
C TRP A 105 -1.39 4.31 -11.51
N GLU A 106 -1.71 3.24 -10.77
CA GLU A 106 -0.73 2.32 -10.17
C GLU A 106 0.14 1.63 -11.22
N GLU A 107 -0.48 1.13 -12.28
CA GLU A 107 0.22 0.52 -13.41
C GLU A 107 1.11 1.53 -14.14
N LYS A 108 0.65 2.78 -14.30
CA LYS A 108 1.44 3.87 -14.89
C LYS A 108 2.68 4.17 -14.06
N VAL A 109 2.56 4.42 -12.76
CA VAL A 109 3.71 4.79 -11.91
C VAL A 109 4.70 3.63 -11.76
N CYS A 110 4.22 2.39 -11.66
CA CYS A 110 5.07 1.21 -11.66
C CYS A 110 5.82 1.05 -12.98
N ARG A 111 5.15 1.22 -14.13
CA ARG A 111 5.79 1.17 -15.45
C ARG A 111 6.86 2.25 -15.60
N SER A 112 6.60 3.47 -15.15
CA SER A 112 7.60 4.55 -15.14
C SER A 112 8.85 4.20 -14.32
N ALA A 113 8.68 3.47 -13.21
CA ALA A 113 9.78 2.98 -12.39
C ALA A 113 10.32 1.60 -12.84
N GLY A 114 9.84 1.01 -13.94
CA GLY A 114 10.26 -0.33 -14.38
C GLY A 114 9.93 -1.46 -13.38
N LEU A 115 8.85 -1.30 -12.61
CA LEU A 115 8.35 -2.26 -11.63
C LEU A 115 7.05 -2.90 -12.09
N GLN A 116 6.75 -4.10 -11.60
CA GLN A 116 5.45 -4.74 -11.78
C GLN A 116 4.43 -4.21 -10.75
N ALA A 117 3.24 -3.82 -11.20
CA ALA A 117 2.10 -3.60 -10.30
C ALA A 117 1.43 -4.95 -9.97
N ILE A 118 1.26 -5.26 -8.69
CA ILE A 118 0.69 -6.51 -8.18
C ILE A 118 -0.60 -6.18 -7.43
N LEU A 119 -1.75 -6.54 -7.99
CA LEU A 119 -3.08 -6.26 -7.44
C LEU A 119 -3.83 -7.57 -7.12
N PRO A 120 -3.50 -8.26 -6.03
CA PRO A 120 -4.02 -9.60 -5.74
C PRO A 120 -5.49 -9.63 -5.33
N LEU A 121 -6.10 -8.46 -5.07
CA LEU A 121 -7.50 -8.33 -4.66
C LEU A 121 -8.40 -7.83 -5.82
N TRP A 122 -7.81 -7.56 -6.98
CA TRP A 122 -8.50 -6.91 -8.09
C TRP A 122 -9.68 -7.75 -8.60
N GLN A 123 -10.86 -7.12 -8.64
CA GLN A 123 -12.15 -7.68 -9.08
C GLN A 123 -12.63 -8.89 -8.26
N HIS A 124 -12.10 -9.08 -7.05
CA HIS A 124 -12.68 -10.03 -6.11
C HIS A 124 -13.93 -9.43 -5.44
N ASP A 125 -14.89 -10.29 -5.09
CA ASP A 125 -16.08 -9.87 -4.36
C ASP A 125 -15.70 -9.26 -2.99
N ARG A 126 -16.16 -8.04 -2.73
CA ARG A 126 -15.81 -7.28 -1.53
C ARG A 126 -16.26 -7.96 -0.24
N LYS A 127 -17.44 -8.58 -0.24
CA LYS A 127 -17.98 -9.25 0.94
C LYS A 127 -17.16 -10.49 1.26
N GLN A 128 -16.85 -11.29 0.25
CA GLN A 128 -16.00 -12.46 0.38
C GLN A 128 -14.58 -12.09 0.83
N LEU A 129 -14.01 -11.01 0.31
CA LEU A 129 -12.72 -10.49 0.78
C LEU A 129 -12.74 -10.20 2.28
N VAL A 130 -13.79 -9.56 2.79
CA VAL A 130 -13.92 -9.29 4.23
C VAL A 130 -13.97 -10.59 5.04
N PHE A 131 -14.75 -11.59 4.61
CA PHE A 131 -14.76 -12.88 5.30
C PHE A 131 -13.39 -13.56 5.27
N ASN A 132 -12.74 -13.58 4.12
CA ASN A 132 -11.40 -14.17 3.99
C ASN A 132 -10.36 -13.45 4.87
N MET A 133 -10.47 -12.13 5.04
CA MET A 133 -9.61 -11.36 5.95
C MET A 133 -9.80 -11.81 7.40
N ILE A 134 -11.06 -11.95 7.83
CA ILE A 134 -11.41 -12.41 9.18
C ILE A 134 -10.88 -13.83 9.40
N ASP A 135 -11.11 -14.74 8.45
CA ASP A 135 -10.66 -16.13 8.51
C ASP A 135 -9.13 -16.25 8.50
N SER A 136 -8.44 -15.29 7.87
CA SER A 136 -6.98 -15.19 7.88
C SER A 136 -6.42 -14.57 9.17
N GLY A 137 -7.28 -14.25 10.15
CA GLY A 137 -6.89 -13.69 11.44
C GLY A 137 -6.69 -12.18 11.46
N ILE A 138 -7.05 -11.45 10.39
CA ILE A 138 -6.97 -9.99 10.38
C ILE A 138 -8.00 -9.42 11.36
N LYS A 139 -7.53 -8.58 12.28
CA LYS A 139 -8.37 -7.76 13.15
C LYS A 139 -8.34 -6.32 12.63
N ALA A 140 -9.49 -5.79 12.26
CA ALA A 140 -9.63 -4.43 11.75
C ALA A 140 -10.40 -3.54 12.73
N ILE A 141 -10.00 -2.28 12.84
CA ILE A 141 -10.69 -1.24 13.60
C ILE A 141 -11.20 -0.19 12.61
N ILE A 142 -12.44 0.24 12.77
CA ILE A 142 -12.99 1.36 12.00
C ILE A 142 -12.41 2.65 12.59
N VAL A 143 -11.55 3.32 11.83
CA VAL A 143 -10.86 4.55 12.24
C VAL A 143 -11.47 5.81 11.64
N SER A 144 -12.26 5.67 10.57
CA SER A 144 -13.00 6.73 9.91
C SER A 144 -14.21 6.13 9.21
N CYS A 145 -15.31 6.87 9.19
CA CYS A 145 -16.55 6.49 8.53
C CYS A 145 -17.18 7.74 7.93
N ASN A 146 -17.55 7.69 6.65
CA ASN A 146 -18.49 8.64 6.10
C ASN A 146 -19.90 8.06 6.27
N SER A 147 -20.71 8.68 7.13
CA SER A 147 -22.09 8.24 7.39
C SER A 147 -23.05 8.57 6.24
N PHE A 148 -22.59 9.33 5.24
CA PHE A 148 -23.33 9.67 4.05
C PHE A 148 -22.68 8.96 2.86
N LEU A 149 -23.43 8.05 2.24
CA LEU A 149 -23.12 7.61 0.89
C LEU A 149 -23.49 8.80 -0.02
N GLY A 150 -22.50 9.29 -0.77
CA GLY A 150 -22.68 10.40 -1.72
C GLY A 150 -23.73 10.10 -2.78
#